data_AF-A0A7X8URA3-F1
#
_entry.id   AF-A0A7X8URA3-F1
#
_cell.length_a   1.000
_cell.length_b   1.000
_cell.length_c   1.000
_cell.angle_alpha   90.00
_cell.angle_beta   90.00
_cell.angle_gamma   90.00
#
_symmetry.space_group_name_H-M   'P 1'
#
loop_
_entity.id
_entity.type
_entity.pdbx_description
1 polymer ?
#
loop_
_entity_poly.entity_id
_entity_poly.type
_entity_poly.pdbx_seq_one_letter_code
_entity_poly.pdbx_strand_id
1 'polypeptide(L)' 'MIRSEEGEADGTPKSEPRPAGVNCPKCGKPMVIRTGKRGEFLACTGFPRCRNALSMDKLPELQ' A
#
# COMPACT_ATOMS: atom_id res chain seq x y z
N MET A 1 35.19 -10.26 21.04
CA MET A 1 34.68 -9.00 21.66
C MET A 1 34.45 -8.03 20.52
N ILE A 2 33.38 -7.22 20.57
CA ILE A 2 32.68 -6.43 19.51
C ILE A 2 31.93 -7.34 18.49
N ARG A 3 30.61 -7.56 18.48
CA ARG A 3 29.34 -6.90 18.85
C ARG A 3 28.95 -5.68 18.00
N SER A 4 27.87 -5.90 17.22
CA SER A 4 26.93 -4.90 16.68
C SER A 4 27.37 -4.09 15.47
N GLU A 5 26.85 -4.45 14.30
CA GLU A 5 26.54 -3.53 13.18
C GLU A 5 25.16 -3.99 12.67
N GLU A 6 24.06 -3.35 13.11
CA GLU A 6 23.43 -2.17 12.46
C GLU A 6 22.78 -2.59 11.14
N GLY A 7 21.48 -2.49 10.91
CA GLY A 7 20.51 -1.48 11.34
C GLY A 7 19.65 -1.19 10.11
N GLU A 8 18.34 -1.10 10.29
CA GLU A 8 17.33 -0.91 9.24
C GLU A 8 17.68 0.16 8.19
N ALA A 9 17.41 -0.14 6.92
CA ALA A 9 17.32 0.87 5.88
C ALA A 9 16.38 0.44 4.74
N ASP A 10 15.11 0.14 5.05
CA ASP A 10 14.05 0.22 4.02
C ASP A 10 13.72 1.70 3.79
N GLY A 11 14.60 2.37 3.04
CA GLY A 11 14.39 3.72 2.58
C GLY A 11 13.50 3.72 1.34
N THR A 12 12.42 4.51 1.36
CA THR A 12 12.25 5.68 0.46
C THR A 12 10.91 6.39 0.72
N PRO A 13 10.93 7.65 1.20
CA PRO A 13 9.83 8.59 1.05
C PRO A 13 10.13 9.60 -0.06
N LYS A 14 9.33 9.61 -1.14
CA LYS A 14 9.17 10.77 -2.04
C LYS A 14 7.84 10.65 -2.77
N SER A 15 6.93 11.59 -2.54
CA SER A 15 5.48 11.54 -2.84
C SER A 15 4.76 10.45 -2.06
N GLU A 16 4.39 10.77 -0.83
CA GLU A 16 3.66 9.89 0.09
C GLU A 16 2.43 9.27 -0.63
N PRO A 17 2.48 7.99 -1.02
CA PRO A 17 1.33 7.35 -1.63
C PRO A 17 0.28 7.28 -0.53
N ARG A 18 -0.80 8.07 -0.64
CA ARG A 18 -1.79 8.22 0.43
C ARG A 18 -2.24 6.84 0.88
N PRO A 19 -1.86 6.37 2.10
CA PRO A 19 -2.23 5.04 2.53
C PRO A 19 -3.74 5.01 2.64
N ALA A 20 -4.35 3.96 2.11
CA ALA A 20 -5.80 3.81 2.14
C ALA A 20 -6.33 3.53 3.55
N GLY A 21 -5.45 3.16 4.48
CA GLY A 21 -5.82 2.65 5.80
C GLY A 21 -6.44 1.25 5.76
N VAL A 22 -6.57 0.63 4.58
CA VAL A 22 -7.14 -0.71 4.40
C VAL A 22 -6.15 -1.69 3.81
N ASN A 23 -6.30 -2.94 4.26
CA ASN A 23 -5.54 -4.06 3.75
C ASN A 23 -6.29 -4.73 2.61
N CYS A 24 -5.53 -5.24 1.64
CA CYS A 24 -6.10 -5.92 0.48
C CYS A 24 -6.71 -7.27 0.92
N PRO A 25 -8.00 -7.54 0.65
CA PRO A 25 -8.63 -8.81 1.05
C PRO A 25 -8.08 -10.04 0.31
N LYS A 26 -7.36 -9.83 -0.81
CA LYS A 26 -6.76 -10.93 -1.59
C LYS A 26 -5.39 -11.36 -1.08
N CYS A 27 -4.65 -10.50 -0.41
CA CYS A 27 -3.26 -10.79 -0.04
C CYS A 27 -2.82 -10.25 1.33
N GLY A 28 -3.67 -9.53 2.04
CA GLY A 28 -3.40 -8.95 3.35
C GLY A 28 -2.46 -7.74 3.34
N LYS A 29 -1.94 -7.32 2.19
CA LYS A 29 -0.97 -6.20 2.08
C LYS A 29 -1.68 -4.84 2.14
N PRO A 30 -1.01 -3.80 2.64
CA PRO A 30 -1.60 -2.47 2.68
C PRO A 30 -1.91 -1.97 1.28
N MET A 31 -3.05 -1.30 1.12
CA MET A 31 -3.43 -0.62 -0.13
C MET A 31 -3.07 0.86 -0.05
N VAL A 32 -2.80 1.44 -1.22
CA VAL A 32 -2.50 2.87 -1.37
C VAL A 32 -3.50 3.50 -2.32
N ILE A 33 -3.91 4.72 -2.02
CA ILE A 33 -4.76 5.54 -2.88
C ILE A 33 -3.86 6.16 -3.96
N ARG A 34 -4.20 5.91 -5.22
CA ARG A 34 -3.60 6.55 -6.38
C ARG A 34 -4.66 7.35 -7.12
N THR A 35 -4.28 8.53 -7.58
CA THR A 35 -5.16 9.39 -8.37
C THR A 35 -4.84 9.19 -9.84
N GLY A 36 -5.82 8.79 -10.64
CA GLY A 36 -5.72 8.67 -12.09
C GLY A 36 -6.64 9.64 -12.82
N LYS A 37 -6.68 9.56 -14.16
CA LYS A 37 -7.56 10.41 -15.00
C LYS A 37 -9.06 10.31 -14.67
N ARG A 38 -9.48 9.21 -14.04
CA ARG A 38 -10.89 8.92 -13.72
C ARG A 38 -11.24 9.13 -12.24
N GLY A 39 -10.29 9.61 -11.43
CA GLY A 39 -10.47 9.79 -9.99
C GLY A 39 -9.47 8.96 -9.17
N GLU A 40 -9.72 8.92 -7.86
CA GLU A 40 -8.92 8.20 -6.87
C GLU A 40 -9.33 6.73 -6.80
N PHE A 41 -8.34 5.83 -6.77
CA PHE A 41 -8.54 4.39 -6.67
C PHE A 41 -7.51 3.76 -5.74
N LEU A 42 -7.90 2.66 -5.10
CA LEU A 42 -7.05 1.86 -4.24
C LEU A 42 -6.24 0.89 -5.08
N ALA A 43 -4.92 0.98 -4.99
CA ALA A 43 -3.99 0.05 -5.60
C ALA A 43 -3.29 -0.79 -4.53
N CYS A 44 -3.22 -2.11 -4.73
CA CYS A 44 -2.44 -2.97 -3.85
C CYS A 44 -0.93 -2.70 -4.01
N THR A 45 -0.22 -2.55 -2.90
CA THR A 45 1.26 -2.44 -2.87
C THR A 45 1.95 -3.73 -3.32
N GLY A 46 1.22 -4.86 -3.32
CA GLY A 46 1.74 -6.17 -3.68
C GLY A 46 1.91 -6.44 -5.19
N PHE A 47 1.72 -5.46 -6.08
CA PHE A 47 1.96 -5.62 -7.53
C PHE A 47 3.44 -5.99 -7.81
N PRO A 48 3.79 -6.94 -8.70
CA PRO A 48 2.96 -7.69 -9.67
C PRO A 48 2.26 -8.94 -9.10
N ARG A 49 2.56 -9.32 -7.86
CA ARG A 49 1.98 -10.51 -7.20
C ARG A 49 0.50 -10.35 -6.85
N CYS A 50 0.05 -9.12 -6.61
CA CYS A 50 -1.34 -8.79 -6.39
C CYS A 50 -1.72 -7.57 -7.23
N ARG A 51 -2.48 -7.77 -8.32
CA ARG A 51 -3.01 -6.70 -9.18
C ARG A 51 -4.40 -6.22 -8.74
N ASN A 52 -4.69 -6.34 -7.45
CA ASN A 52 -5.98 -5.95 -6.92
C ASN A 52 -6.06 -4.42 -6.88
N ALA A 53 -6.99 -3.86 -7.64
CA ALA A 53 -7.34 -2.45 -7.58
C ALA A 53 -8.82 -2.34 -7.22
N LEU A 54 -9.15 -1.50 -6.24
CA LEU A 54 -10.52 -1.25 -5.81
C LEU A 54 -10.84 0.22 -6.07
N SER A 55 -12.10 0.52 -6.40
CA SER A 55 -12.59 1.89 -6.42
C SER A 55 -12.85 2.35 -4.97
N MET A 56 -12.73 3.65 -4.71
CA MET A 56 -12.99 4.23 -3.37
C MET A 56 -14.42 3.97 -2.85
N ASP A 57 -15.35 3.60 -3.72
CA ASP A 57 -16.74 3.23 -3.40
C ASP A 57 -16.88 1.96 -2.54
N LYS A 58 -15.90 1.04 -2.56
CA LYS A 58 -15.96 -0.25 -1.85
C LYS A 58 -15.33 -0.27 -0.45
N LEU A 59 -14.90 0.88 0.07
CA LEU A 59 -14.35 1.01 1.42
C LEU A 59 -15.32 0.70 2.59
N PRO A 60 -16.66 0.90 2.51
CA PRO A 60 -17.52 0.68 3.67
C PRO A 60 -17.81 -0.80 4.01
N GLU A 61 -17.40 -1.77 3.17
CA GLU A 61 -17.66 -3.21 3.40
C GLU A 61 -16.42 -4.01 3.88
N LEU A 62 -15.29 -3.35 4.16
CA LEU A 62 -14.05 -4.00 4.62
C LEU A 62 -13.75 -3.75 6.12
N GLN A 63 -14.77 -3.34 6.89
CA GLN A 63 -14.72 -3.25 8.37
C GLN A 63 -15.40 -4.45 9.02
#